data_AF-A0AAD9QF63-F1
#
_entry.id   AF-A0AAD9QF63-F1
#
_cell.length_a   1.000
_cell.length_b   1.000
_cell.length_c   1.000
_cell.angle_alpha   90.00
_cell.angle_beta   90.00
_cell.angle_gamma   90.00
#
_symmetry.space_group_name_H-M   'P 1'
#
loop_
_entity.id
_entity.type
_entity.pdbx_description
1 polymer ?
#
loop_
_entity_poly.entity_id
_entity_poly.type
_entity_poly.pdbx_seq_one_letter_code
_entity_poly.pdbx_strand_id
1 'polypeptide(L)'
;MSTKQVLSFVLFSVIAPSLGDKVRSLSDIDFEDTVFGPSSHFVMFYGPWCEHCKNFMPTWSLLAEFYSKIPQGEHVTIAKVDCTKETPLCAKQNIRAYPTLKLYFDRGEIKRYNGKRRINDLKAFVNKFLATSEIDCTTEGKKCSEHNIRGFPSLKLFKDGREVDRYEGTRSLDDLKNYLTLKISEHSLLSSAITEKSESAEEIPSVATDMETQVIKRTFQTGTTSLFTMRLCQ
;
A
#
# COMPACT_ATOMS: atom_id res chain seq x y z
N MET A 1 14.60 67.91 7.96
CA MET A 1 14.27 66.95 6.87
C MET A 1 13.41 65.83 7.44
N SER A 2 12.48 65.25 6.66
CA SER A 2 11.60 64.16 7.12
C SER A 2 12.12 62.80 6.64
N THR A 3 12.38 61.88 7.57
CA THR A 3 12.86 60.52 7.31
C THR A 3 11.69 59.58 7.02
N LYS A 4 11.48 59.24 5.74
CA LYS A 4 10.49 58.23 5.36
C LYS A 4 11.01 56.83 5.70
N GLN A 5 10.36 56.15 6.65
CA GLN A 5 10.56 54.71 6.85
C GLN A 5 9.91 53.95 5.69
N VAL A 6 10.63 52.99 5.10
CA VAL A 6 10.10 52.09 4.08
C VAL A 6 9.86 50.73 4.73
N LEU A 7 8.60 50.38 5.00
CA LEU A 7 8.25 49.04 5.47
C LEU A 7 8.45 48.04 4.33
N SER A 8 9.50 47.23 4.44
CA SER A 8 9.71 46.08 3.55
C SER A 8 8.83 44.91 4.00
N PHE A 9 7.68 44.73 3.34
CA PHE A 9 6.84 43.55 3.53
C PHE A 9 7.50 42.32 2.90
N VAL A 10 8.25 41.57 3.71
CA VAL A 10 8.80 40.27 3.31
C VAL A 10 7.66 39.25 3.21
N LEU A 11 7.15 39.06 2.00
CA LEU A 11 6.15 38.03 1.69
C LEU A 11 6.79 36.64 1.83
N PHE A 12 6.70 36.07 3.03
CA PHE A 12 6.98 34.65 3.26
C PHE A 12 5.95 33.80 2.49
N SER A 13 6.35 33.31 1.32
CA SER A 13 5.55 32.35 0.57
C SER A 13 5.50 31.03 1.33
N VAL A 14 4.34 30.69 1.88
CA VAL A 14 4.12 29.41 2.56
C VAL A 14 4.03 28.31 1.50
N ILE A 15 5.15 27.65 1.24
CA ILE A 15 5.22 26.53 0.30
C ILE A 15 4.48 25.33 0.89
N ALA A 16 3.23 25.14 0.48
CA ALA A 16 2.48 23.93 0.81
C ALA A 16 3.12 22.71 0.10
N PRO A 17 3.41 21.61 0.81
CA PRO A 17 4.06 20.44 0.21
C PRO A 17 3.13 19.76 -0.81
N SER A 18 3.69 19.36 -1.95
CA SER A 18 2.96 18.72 -3.02
C SER A 18 2.55 17.29 -2.65
N LEU A 19 1.24 17.03 -2.53
CA LEU A 19 0.69 15.70 -2.28
C LEU A 19 0.83 14.74 -3.49
N GLY A 20 1.66 15.04 -4.49
CA GLY A 20 1.82 14.26 -5.72
C GLY A 20 3.02 13.31 -5.70
N ASP A 21 3.98 13.53 -4.81
CA ASP A 21 5.38 13.07 -4.93
C ASP A 21 5.58 11.56 -4.71
N LYS A 22 4.53 10.82 -4.28
CA LYS A 22 4.58 9.37 -4.04
C LYS A 22 3.97 8.51 -5.16
N VAL A 23 3.25 9.10 -6.11
CA VAL A 23 2.67 8.32 -7.23
C VAL A 23 3.71 8.14 -8.33
N ARG A 24 4.28 6.92 -8.46
CA ARG A 24 5.28 6.64 -9.50
C ARG A 24 4.68 6.84 -10.89
N SER A 25 5.32 7.65 -11.74
CA SER A 25 5.01 7.67 -13.17
C SER A 25 5.72 6.50 -13.85
N LEU A 26 5.05 5.82 -14.77
CA LEU A 26 5.64 4.79 -15.64
C LEU A 26 5.50 5.21 -17.11
N SER A 27 6.41 4.70 -17.93
CA SER A 27 6.57 4.91 -19.38
C SER A 27 6.79 3.58 -20.09
N ASP A 28 6.64 3.51 -21.42
CA ASP A 28 6.86 2.28 -22.20
C ASP A 28 8.27 1.68 -21.98
N ILE A 29 9.26 2.52 -21.62
CA ILE A 29 10.65 2.13 -21.34
C ILE A 29 10.78 1.35 -20.01
N ASP A 30 10.12 1.80 -18.93
CA ASP A 30 10.28 1.21 -17.59
C ASP A 30 9.09 0.36 -17.13
N PHE A 31 8.02 0.28 -17.93
CA PHE A 31 6.77 -0.34 -17.52
C PHE A 31 6.90 -1.84 -17.24
N GLU A 32 7.41 -2.63 -18.18
CA GLU A 32 7.35 -4.10 -18.08
C GLU A 32 8.30 -4.63 -16.99
N ASP A 33 9.56 -4.19 -17.00
CA ASP A 33 10.55 -4.51 -15.94
C ASP A 33 10.08 -4.09 -14.54
N THR A 34 9.31 -2.99 -14.45
CA THR A 34 8.71 -2.56 -13.17
C THR A 34 7.54 -3.46 -12.78
N VAL A 35 6.50 -3.60 -13.60
CA VAL A 35 5.24 -4.27 -13.18
C VAL A 35 5.31 -5.79 -13.15
N PHE A 36 6.28 -6.40 -13.84
CA PHE A 36 6.59 -7.84 -13.78
C PHE A 36 7.80 -8.15 -12.88
N GLY A 37 8.32 -7.13 -12.17
CA GLY A 37 9.37 -7.27 -11.18
C GLY A 37 8.94 -7.97 -9.89
N PRO A 38 9.77 -7.95 -8.83
CA PRO A 38 9.51 -8.66 -7.57
C PRO A 38 8.44 -8.00 -6.67
N SER A 39 8.03 -6.77 -6.98
CA SER A 39 7.02 -6.01 -6.23
C SER A 39 5.67 -5.99 -6.95
N SER A 40 4.58 -5.76 -6.21
CA SER A 40 3.26 -5.54 -6.81
C SER A 40 3.09 -4.07 -7.23
N HIS A 41 2.32 -3.80 -8.28
CA HIS A 41 2.09 -2.46 -8.82
C HIS A 41 0.61 -2.22 -9.10
N PHE A 42 -0.01 -1.23 -8.44
CA PHE A 42 -1.38 -0.81 -8.77
C PHE A 42 -1.30 0.45 -9.64
N VAL A 43 -1.69 0.32 -10.91
CA VAL A 43 -1.46 1.33 -11.95
C VAL A 43 -2.78 1.98 -12.39
N MET A 44 -2.79 3.31 -12.40
CA MET A 44 -3.83 4.11 -13.04
C MET A 44 -3.42 4.54 -14.45
N PHE A 45 -4.16 4.08 -15.45
CA PHE A 45 -4.07 4.54 -16.83
C PHE A 45 -5.03 5.73 -17.02
N TYR A 46 -4.49 6.90 -17.36
CA TYR A 46 -5.23 8.17 -17.41
C TYR A 46 -4.86 9.01 -18.64
N GLY A 47 -5.63 10.08 -18.86
CA GLY A 47 -5.22 11.22 -19.71
C GLY A 47 -5.37 12.53 -18.92
N PRO A 48 -4.47 13.51 -19.06
CA PRO A 48 -4.43 14.72 -18.22
C PRO A 48 -5.66 15.62 -18.36
N TRP A 49 -6.32 15.59 -19.52
CA TRP A 49 -7.57 16.31 -19.79
C TRP A 49 -8.81 15.66 -19.14
N CYS A 50 -8.73 14.41 -18.67
CA CYS A 50 -9.90 13.67 -18.21
C CYS A 50 -10.34 14.13 -16.81
N GLU A 51 -11.54 14.73 -16.72
CA GLU A 51 -12.14 15.23 -15.48
C GLU A 51 -12.25 14.16 -14.39
N HIS A 52 -12.66 12.94 -14.74
CA HIS A 52 -12.72 11.82 -13.80
C HIS A 52 -11.34 11.35 -13.30
N CYS A 53 -10.26 11.66 -14.00
CA CYS A 53 -8.90 11.38 -13.54
C CYS A 53 -8.40 12.47 -12.60
N LYS A 54 -8.61 13.75 -12.96
CA LYS A 54 -8.26 14.90 -12.10
C LYS A 54 -8.92 14.80 -10.73
N ASN A 55 -10.24 14.55 -10.68
CA ASN A 55 -10.98 14.41 -9.43
C ASN A 55 -10.64 13.14 -8.63
N PHE A 56 -10.07 12.11 -9.27
CA PHE A 56 -9.63 10.89 -8.58
C PHE A 56 -8.17 10.98 -8.07
N MET A 57 -7.34 11.82 -8.69
CA MET A 57 -5.91 11.97 -8.36
C MET A 57 -5.64 12.19 -6.85
N PRO A 58 -6.41 12.99 -6.07
CA PRO A 58 -6.17 13.14 -4.64
C PRO A 58 -6.33 11.83 -3.85
N THR A 59 -7.30 10.99 -4.22
CA THR A 59 -7.49 9.66 -3.59
C THR A 59 -6.39 8.70 -4.01
N TRP A 60 -5.89 8.80 -5.24
CA TRP A 60 -4.77 8.00 -5.73
C TRP A 60 -3.44 8.37 -5.05
N SER A 61 -3.20 9.66 -4.86
CA SER A 61 -2.09 10.19 -4.04
C SER A 61 -2.14 9.70 -2.59
N LEU A 62 -3.31 9.77 -1.93
CA LEU A 62 -3.48 9.28 -0.56
C LEU A 62 -3.25 7.77 -0.43
N LEU A 63 -3.63 7.00 -1.47
CA LEU A 63 -3.32 5.57 -1.55
C LEU A 63 -1.80 5.34 -1.67
N ALA A 64 -1.11 6.10 -2.52
CA ALA A 64 0.35 6.03 -2.67
C ALA A 64 1.09 6.41 -1.38
N GLU A 65 0.66 7.48 -0.71
CA GLU A 65 1.24 7.91 0.56
C GLU A 65 1.09 6.82 1.63
N PHE A 66 -0.08 6.18 1.73
CA PHE A 66 -0.33 5.09 2.68
C PHE A 66 0.60 3.89 2.45
N TYR A 67 0.70 3.37 1.23
CA TYR A 67 1.56 2.20 0.96
C TYR A 67 3.06 2.55 1.05
N SER A 68 3.46 3.79 0.72
CA SER A 68 4.86 4.24 0.85
C SER A 68 5.40 4.29 2.28
N LYS A 69 4.54 4.09 3.29
CA LYS A 69 4.90 4.00 4.72
C LYS A 69 5.03 2.55 5.23
N ILE A 70 4.68 1.55 4.42
CA ILE A 70 4.80 0.13 4.79
C ILE A 70 6.25 -0.34 4.57
N PRO A 71 6.86 -1.09 5.51
CA PRO A 71 8.23 -1.59 5.37
C PRO A 71 8.49 -2.49 4.15
N GLN A 72 9.78 -2.65 3.83
CA GLN A 72 10.29 -3.53 2.78
C GLN A 72 9.80 -4.99 2.98
N GLY A 73 9.09 -5.53 1.98
CA GLY A 73 8.62 -6.92 1.95
C GLY A 73 7.22 -7.11 1.36
N GLU A 74 6.28 -6.20 1.68
CA GLU A 74 4.86 -6.31 1.32
C GLU A 74 4.34 -5.08 0.54
N HIS A 75 5.26 -4.33 -0.08
CA HIS A 75 4.96 -3.02 -0.68
C HIS A 75 4.34 -3.14 -2.08
N VAL A 76 3.08 -2.73 -2.22
CA VAL A 76 2.52 -2.35 -3.52
C VAL A 76 2.97 -0.93 -3.88
N THR A 77 3.48 -0.75 -5.09
CA THR A 77 3.77 0.58 -5.63
C THR A 77 2.52 1.13 -6.32
N ILE A 78 2.04 2.29 -5.87
CA ILE A 78 0.92 2.99 -6.52
C ILE A 78 1.47 3.88 -7.63
N ALA A 79 1.03 3.64 -8.86
CA ALA A 79 1.62 4.20 -10.08
C ALA A 79 0.60 4.78 -11.05
N LYS A 80 1.07 5.53 -12.05
CA LYS A 80 0.26 6.14 -13.11
C LYS A 80 0.94 6.09 -14.48
N VAL A 81 0.15 5.97 -15.55
CA VAL A 81 0.58 6.02 -16.95
C VAL A 81 -0.28 7.04 -17.70
N ASP A 82 0.38 8.01 -18.35
CA ASP A 82 -0.28 9.01 -19.19
C ASP A 82 -0.44 8.48 -20.61
N CYS A 83 -1.64 7.97 -20.93
CA CYS A 83 -1.94 7.38 -22.24
C CYS A 83 -1.95 8.38 -23.40
N THR A 84 -1.87 9.69 -23.14
CA THR A 84 -1.68 10.71 -24.20
C THR A 84 -0.23 10.85 -24.64
N LYS A 85 0.71 10.20 -23.93
CA LYS A 85 2.12 10.06 -24.29
C LYS A 85 2.44 8.59 -24.60
N GLU A 86 2.10 7.72 -23.65
CA GLU A 86 2.35 6.28 -23.68
C GLU A 86 1.26 5.54 -24.49
N THR A 87 0.92 6.05 -25.67
CA THR A 87 -0.19 5.50 -26.49
C THR A 87 0.04 4.04 -26.92
N PRO A 88 1.24 3.61 -27.35
CA PRO A 88 1.50 2.19 -27.66
C PRO A 88 1.31 1.28 -26.44
N LEU A 89 1.85 1.68 -25.28
CA LEU A 89 1.67 0.99 -24.01
C LEU A 89 0.19 0.84 -23.64
N CYS A 90 -0.60 1.91 -23.72
CA CYS A 90 -2.02 1.86 -23.38
C CYS A 90 -2.86 1.05 -24.39
N ALA A 91 -2.45 0.98 -25.66
CA ALA A 91 -3.02 0.06 -26.63
C ALA A 91 -2.67 -1.41 -26.29
N LYS A 92 -1.39 -1.73 -26.03
CA LYS A 92 -0.91 -3.05 -25.56
C LYS A 92 -1.65 -3.50 -24.29
N GLN A 93 -1.91 -2.56 -23.38
CA GLN A 93 -2.65 -2.80 -22.14
C GLN A 93 -4.19 -2.80 -22.29
N ASN A 94 -4.73 -2.65 -23.50
CA ASN A 94 -6.17 -2.68 -23.81
C ASN A 94 -6.99 -1.69 -22.95
N ILE A 95 -6.49 -0.46 -22.86
CA ILE A 95 -7.12 0.66 -22.16
C ILE A 95 -8.10 1.35 -23.12
N ARG A 96 -9.38 1.40 -22.76
CA ARG A 96 -10.46 1.95 -23.61
C ARG A 96 -11.22 3.12 -22.99
N ALA A 97 -10.94 3.45 -21.72
CA ALA A 97 -11.60 4.50 -20.95
C ALA A 97 -10.71 4.92 -19.77
N TYR A 98 -10.93 6.13 -19.24
CA TYR A 98 -10.10 6.70 -18.17
C TYR A 98 -10.94 7.11 -16.94
N PRO A 99 -10.42 6.95 -15.70
CA PRO A 99 -9.24 6.15 -15.36
C PRO A 99 -9.57 4.64 -15.41
N THR A 100 -8.69 3.85 -16.05
CA THR A 100 -8.68 2.38 -15.93
C THR A 100 -7.63 2.00 -14.90
N LEU A 101 -8.00 1.15 -13.94
CA LEU A 101 -7.14 0.71 -12.84
C LEU A 101 -6.80 -0.78 -12.98
N LYS A 102 -5.52 -1.14 -12.94
CA LYS A 102 -5.04 -2.53 -12.98
C LYS A 102 -4.03 -2.78 -11.86
N LEU A 103 -4.23 -3.84 -11.08
CA LEU A 103 -3.23 -4.38 -10.18
C LEU A 103 -2.43 -5.46 -10.93
N TYR A 104 -1.12 -5.30 -10.95
CA TYR A 104 -0.12 -6.29 -11.33
C TYR A 104 0.47 -6.83 -10.03
N PHE A 105 0.41 -8.14 -9.85
CA PHE A 105 0.87 -8.82 -8.64
C PHE A 105 1.34 -10.23 -9.02
N ASP A 106 1.83 -10.99 -8.04
CA ASP A 106 2.27 -12.39 -8.15
C ASP A 106 2.93 -12.76 -9.50
N ARG A 107 4.08 -12.13 -9.79
CA ARG A 107 4.93 -12.35 -10.98
C ARG A 107 4.27 -12.12 -12.35
N GLY A 108 3.10 -11.48 -12.41
CA GLY A 108 2.47 -11.05 -13.66
C GLY A 108 0.98 -11.35 -13.79
N GLU A 109 0.35 -11.85 -12.74
CA GLU A 109 -1.10 -11.86 -12.57
C GLU A 109 -1.68 -10.42 -12.65
N ILE A 110 -2.75 -10.22 -13.44
CA ILE A 110 -3.34 -8.88 -13.69
C ILE A 110 -4.83 -8.88 -13.36
N LYS A 111 -5.24 -8.16 -12.29
CA LYS A 111 -6.67 -7.90 -12.02
C LYS A 111 -7.04 -6.45 -12.39
N ARG A 112 -8.10 -6.27 -13.19
CA ARG A 112 -8.73 -4.95 -13.40
C ARG A 112 -9.63 -4.60 -12.22
N TYR A 113 -9.52 -3.38 -11.69
CA TYR A 113 -10.44 -2.88 -10.67
C TYR A 113 -11.61 -2.10 -11.29
N ASN A 114 -12.83 -2.56 -11.01
CA ASN A 114 -14.09 -1.95 -11.45
C ASN A 114 -14.95 -1.44 -10.28
N GLY A 115 -14.40 -1.38 -9.06
CA GLY A 115 -15.14 -1.03 -7.84
C GLY A 115 -15.27 0.47 -7.57
N LYS A 116 -15.83 0.82 -6.41
CA LYS A 116 -15.99 2.21 -5.96
C LYS A 116 -14.62 2.88 -5.77
N ARG A 117 -14.48 4.13 -6.20
CA ARG A 117 -13.20 4.87 -6.17
C ARG A 117 -12.92 5.58 -4.83
N ARG A 118 -13.37 5.03 -3.69
CA ARG A 118 -13.07 5.58 -2.35
C ARG A 118 -11.85 4.87 -1.77
N ILE A 119 -11.11 5.56 -0.89
CA ILE A 119 -9.83 5.07 -0.34
C ILE A 119 -9.95 3.67 0.32
N ASN A 120 -11.03 3.39 1.06
CA ASN A 120 -11.21 2.11 1.74
C ASN A 120 -11.52 0.94 0.79
N ASP A 121 -12.32 1.16 -0.27
CA ASP A 121 -12.60 0.10 -1.25
C ASP A 121 -11.32 -0.28 -2.03
N LEU A 122 -10.47 0.71 -2.32
CA LEU A 122 -9.18 0.51 -2.98
C LEU A 122 -8.17 -0.24 -2.09
N LYS A 123 -8.06 0.14 -0.81
CA LYS A 123 -7.24 -0.59 0.17
C LYS A 123 -7.71 -2.03 0.34
N ALA A 124 -9.01 -2.26 0.47
CA ALA A 124 -9.58 -3.60 0.60
C ALA A 124 -9.29 -4.48 -0.63
N PHE A 125 -9.39 -3.91 -1.84
CA PHE A 125 -9.03 -4.62 -3.08
C PHE A 125 -7.54 -4.98 -3.14
N VAL A 126 -6.65 -4.03 -2.86
CA VAL A 126 -5.19 -4.28 -2.84
C VAL A 126 -4.84 -5.33 -1.79
N ASN A 127 -5.28 -5.11 -0.54
CA ASN A 127 -4.91 -5.98 0.59
C ASN A 127 -5.41 -7.42 0.38
N LYS A 128 -6.54 -7.63 -0.32
CA LYS A 128 -7.01 -8.97 -0.71
C LYS A 128 -5.97 -9.76 -1.51
N PHE A 129 -5.24 -9.12 -2.41
CA PHE A 129 -4.23 -9.78 -3.26
C PHE A 129 -2.81 -9.71 -2.70
N LEU A 130 -2.53 -8.83 -1.74
CA LEU A 130 -1.29 -8.89 -0.94
C LEU A 130 -1.37 -9.98 0.14
N ALA A 131 -2.54 -10.20 0.73
CA ALA A 131 -2.74 -11.21 1.78
C ALA A 131 -2.76 -12.65 1.27
N THR A 132 -2.82 -12.88 -0.05
CA THR A 132 -2.75 -14.21 -0.67
C THR A 132 -1.79 -14.18 -1.85
N SER A 133 -0.66 -14.87 -1.70
CA SER A 133 0.27 -15.24 -2.77
C SER A 133 0.18 -16.75 -3.03
N GLU A 134 0.44 -17.17 -4.25
CA GLU A 134 0.53 -18.59 -4.60
C GLU A 134 1.97 -18.94 -4.98
N ILE A 135 2.41 -20.13 -4.59
CA ILE A 135 3.70 -20.70 -5.01
C ILE A 135 3.42 -22.07 -5.61
N ASP A 136 3.34 -22.10 -6.94
CA ASP A 136 3.37 -23.33 -7.74
C ASP A 136 4.67 -24.09 -7.43
N CYS A 137 4.54 -25.23 -6.76
CA CYS A 137 5.69 -26.03 -6.37
C CYS A 137 6.26 -26.89 -7.50
N THR A 138 5.61 -26.94 -8.67
CA THR A 138 6.16 -27.60 -9.87
C THR A 138 7.26 -26.75 -10.51
N THR A 139 7.15 -25.41 -10.45
CA THR A 139 8.20 -24.48 -10.91
C THR A 139 9.12 -23.98 -9.78
N GLU A 140 8.59 -23.68 -8.59
CA GLU A 140 9.32 -23.10 -7.46
C GLU A 140 9.75 -24.15 -6.41
N GLY A 141 9.88 -25.42 -6.80
CA GLY A 141 10.06 -26.58 -5.90
C GLY A 141 11.19 -26.49 -4.85
N LYS A 142 12.24 -25.69 -5.10
CA LYS A 142 13.28 -25.40 -4.09
C LYS A 142 12.71 -24.65 -2.88
N LYS A 143 11.91 -23.59 -3.10
CA LYS A 143 11.26 -22.79 -2.04
C LYS A 143 10.26 -23.64 -1.27
N CYS A 144 9.54 -24.51 -1.95
CA CYS A 144 8.61 -25.44 -1.32
C CYS A 144 9.33 -26.47 -0.43
N SER A 145 10.50 -26.95 -0.88
CA SER A 145 11.36 -27.84 -0.09
C SER A 145 11.94 -27.15 1.15
N GLU A 146 12.46 -25.92 1.00
CA GLU A 146 12.92 -25.07 2.12
C GLU A 146 11.80 -24.85 3.15
N HIS A 147 10.57 -24.64 2.68
CA HIS A 147 9.38 -24.51 3.53
C HIS A 147 8.77 -25.85 3.99
N ASN A 148 9.37 -27.03 3.74
CA ASN A 148 8.80 -28.32 4.16
C ASN A 148 7.34 -28.52 3.70
N ILE A 149 7.04 -28.15 2.44
CA ILE A 149 5.80 -28.51 1.75
C ILE A 149 5.95 -29.97 1.27
N ARG A 150 5.04 -30.85 1.71
CA ARG A 150 5.12 -32.31 1.46
C ARG A 150 3.90 -32.89 0.73
N GLY A 151 2.98 -32.03 0.27
CA GLY A 151 1.79 -32.42 -0.49
C GLY A 151 0.77 -31.29 -0.58
N PHE A 152 -0.17 -31.43 -1.51
CA PHE A 152 -1.01 -30.32 -1.97
C PHE A 152 -2.52 -30.53 -1.71
N PRO A 153 -3.29 -29.45 -1.48
CA PRO A 153 -2.80 -28.11 -1.17
C PRO A 153 -2.09 -28.07 0.20
N SER A 154 -1.20 -27.09 0.36
CA SER A 154 -0.64 -26.68 1.65
C SER A 154 -0.84 -25.17 1.82
N LEU A 155 -1.27 -24.73 3.01
CA LEU A 155 -1.42 -23.31 3.32
C LEU A 155 -0.59 -22.93 4.54
N LYS A 156 0.05 -21.76 4.43
CA LYS A 156 0.83 -21.15 5.50
C LYS A 156 0.49 -19.68 5.63
N LEU A 157 0.51 -19.22 6.86
CA LEU A 157 0.42 -17.81 7.20
C LEU A 157 1.84 -17.29 7.50
N PHE A 158 2.26 -16.25 6.78
CA PHE A 158 3.49 -15.53 7.08
C PHE A 158 3.19 -14.14 7.65
N LYS A 159 4.02 -13.70 8.59
CA LYS A 159 4.06 -12.35 9.14
C LYS A 159 5.50 -11.88 9.25
N ASP A 160 5.80 -10.64 8.84
CA ASP A 160 7.14 -10.06 8.93
C ASP A 160 8.24 -10.99 8.32
N GLY A 161 7.88 -11.70 7.24
CA GLY A 161 8.73 -12.69 6.54
C GLY A 161 8.84 -14.07 7.20
N ARG A 162 8.15 -14.35 8.32
CA ARG A 162 8.26 -15.60 9.10
C ARG A 162 6.96 -16.39 9.07
N GLU A 163 7.05 -17.72 9.02
CA GLU A 163 5.92 -18.62 9.21
C GLU A 163 5.41 -18.50 10.65
N VAL A 164 4.11 -18.20 10.82
CA VAL A 164 3.47 -17.97 12.13
C VAL A 164 2.27 -18.87 12.40
N ASP A 165 1.66 -19.43 11.36
CA ASP A 165 0.61 -20.45 11.44
C ASP A 165 0.63 -21.32 10.18
N ARG A 166 0.10 -22.53 10.28
CA ARG A 166 0.02 -23.52 9.19
C ARG A 166 -1.32 -24.24 9.24
N TYR A 167 -1.91 -24.47 8.08
CA TYR A 167 -3.16 -25.20 8.00
C TYR A 167 -2.96 -26.73 8.13
N GLU A 168 -3.45 -27.30 9.22
CA GLU A 168 -3.41 -28.74 9.54
C GLU A 168 -4.80 -29.42 9.45
N GLY A 169 -5.79 -28.74 8.84
CA GLY A 169 -7.15 -29.27 8.68
C GLY A 169 -7.33 -30.17 7.44
N THR A 170 -8.59 -30.54 7.15
CA THR A 170 -8.88 -31.40 6.00
C THR A 170 -8.74 -30.65 4.67
N ARG A 171 -8.51 -31.36 3.56
CA ARG A 171 -8.48 -30.77 2.21
C ARG A 171 -9.88 -30.48 1.65
N SER A 172 -10.92 -30.43 2.48
CA SER A 172 -12.25 -30.02 2.03
C SER A 172 -12.25 -28.54 1.65
N LEU A 173 -12.98 -28.21 0.59
CA LEU A 173 -13.05 -26.84 0.09
C LEU A 173 -13.63 -25.87 1.14
N ASP A 174 -14.49 -26.35 2.04
CA ASP A 174 -15.18 -25.51 3.02
C ASP A 174 -14.34 -25.32 4.30
N ASP A 175 -13.61 -26.33 4.78
CA ASP A 175 -12.65 -26.13 5.88
C ASP A 175 -11.53 -25.16 5.47
N LEU A 176 -11.07 -25.26 4.22
CA LEU A 176 -10.09 -24.33 3.62
C LEU A 176 -10.62 -22.89 3.54
N LYS A 177 -11.84 -22.68 3.02
CA LYS A 177 -12.51 -21.36 3.02
C LYS A 177 -12.70 -20.82 4.43
N ASN A 178 -13.09 -21.66 5.38
CA ASN A 178 -13.36 -21.26 6.76
C ASN A 178 -12.07 -20.77 7.43
N TYR A 179 -10.97 -21.52 7.32
CA TYR A 179 -9.66 -21.10 7.83
C TYR A 179 -9.17 -19.79 7.19
N LEU A 180 -9.24 -19.69 5.85
CA LEU A 180 -8.90 -18.46 5.13
C LEU A 180 -9.72 -17.26 5.62
N THR A 181 -11.03 -17.42 5.76
CA THR A 181 -11.94 -16.34 6.19
C THR A 181 -11.66 -15.91 7.63
N LEU A 182 -11.46 -16.88 8.54
CA LEU A 182 -11.10 -16.62 9.93
C LEU A 182 -9.78 -15.84 10.01
N LYS A 183 -8.68 -16.33 9.43
CA LYS A 183 -7.35 -15.68 9.52
C LYS A 183 -7.32 -14.30 8.86
N ILE A 184 -8.00 -14.12 7.72
CA ILE A 184 -8.15 -12.81 7.08
C ILE A 184 -8.93 -11.85 8.00
N SER A 185 -9.99 -12.31 8.69
CA SER A 185 -10.75 -11.45 9.62
C SER A 185 -9.98 -11.07 10.88
N GLU A 186 -9.30 -12.04 11.53
CA GLU A 186 -8.46 -11.81 12.72
C GLU A 186 -7.40 -10.73 12.45
N HIS A 187 -6.74 -10.79 11.28
CA HIS A 187 -5.68 -9.84 10.93
C HIS A 187 -6.21 -8.54 10.30
N SER A 188 -7.40 -8.54 9.68
CA SER A 188 -8.05 -7.28 9.27
C SER A 188 -8.46 -6.41 10.45
N LEU A 189 -8.88 -7.00 11.58
CA LEU A 189 -9.31 -6.24 12.77
C LEU A 189 -8.14 -5.58 13.52
N LEU A 190 -6.95 -6.20 13.47
CA LEU A 190 -5.72 -5.61 14.02
C LEU A 190 -5.29 -4.32 13.29
N SER A 191 -5.71 -4.11 12.04
CA SER A 191 -5.47 -2.85 11.31
C SER A 191 -6.31 -1.68 11.82
N SER A 192 -7.44 -1.94 12.49
CA SER A 192 -8.35 -0.90 13.03
C SER A 192 -8.09 -0.57 14.50
N ALA A 193 -7.62 -1.54 15.29
CA ALA A 193 -7.46 -1.43 16.75
C ALA A 193 -6.38 -0.44 17.24
N ILE A 194 -5.61 0.18 16.34
CA ILE A 194 -4.58 1.19 16.66
C ILE A 194 -5.15 2.62 16.68
N THR A 195 -6.40 2.82 16.24
CA THR A 195 -6.97 4.16 15.96
C THR A 195 -7.79 4.78 17.09
N GLU A 196 -7.92 4.13 18.26
CA GLU A 196 -8.78 4.60 19.38
C GLU A 196 -8.05 4.63 20.74
N LYS A 197 -7.01 5.46 20.90
CA LYS A 197 -6.62 5.95 22.24
C LYS A 197 -5.83 7.27 22.28
N SER A 198 -6.41 8.38 21.80
CA SER A 198 -5.86 9.72 22.10
C SER A 198 -6.85 10.89 21.96
N GLU A 199 -8.10 10.78 22.43
CA GLU A 199 -8.96 11.98 22.59
C GLU A 199 -10.03 11.85 23.70
N SER A 200 -9.83 12.62 24.79
CA SER A 200 -10.86 13.04 25.76
C SER A 200 -10.24 14.16 26.63
N ALA A 201 -10.96 15.26 26.85
CA ALA A 201 -10.50 16.46 27.58
C ALA A 201 -10.46 16.27 29.13
N GLU A 202 -10.14 17.22 30.02
CA GLU A 202 -9.97 18.70 30.05
C GLU A 202 -8.92 19.03 31.18
N GLU A 203 -8.41 20.21 31.53
CA GLU A 203 -8.58 21.64 31.16
C GLU A 203 -7.23 22.41 31.40
N ILE A 204 -7.23 23.67 31.90
CA ILE A 204 -6.06 24.55 32.12
C ILE A 204 -6.15 25.24 33.49
N PRO A 205 -5.17 25.07 34.41
CA PRO A 205 -4.21 26.17 34.68
C PRO A 205 -2.82 25.69 35.18
N SER A 206 -1.72 26.45 35.25
CA SER A 206 -1.17 27.68 34.63
C SER A 206 0.14 28.00 35.42
N VAL A 207 0.99 28.92 34.94
CA VAL A 207 2.19 29.50 35.62
C VAL A 207 3.48 28.64 35.69
N ALA A 208 4.61 29.36 35.53
CA ALA A 208 6.02 28.93 35.42
C ALA A 208 6.61 28.23 36.69
N THR A 209 7.79 27.59 36.66
CA THR A 209 9.14 28.23 36.53
C THR A 209 10.24 27.31 35.94
N ASP A 210 11.42 27.88 35.69
CA ASP A 210 12.64 27.21 35.20
C ASP A 210 13.21 26.12 36.14
N MET A 211 14.00 25.18 35.59
CA MET A 211 15.47 25.11 35.82
C MET A 211 16.12 23.78 35.35
N GLU A 212 17.24 23.91 34.63
CA GLU A 212 18.37 22.96 34.40
C GLU A 212 18.20 21.46 34.02
N THR A 213 18.71 21.15 32.82
CA THR A 213 19.91 20.32 32.57
C THR A 213 19.88 18.78 32.79
N GLN A 214 19.76 18.08 31.65
CA GLN A 214 20.44 16.81 31.23
C GLN A 214 19.94 15.40 31.62
N VAL A 215 19.80 14.60 30.55
CA VAL A 215 20.16 13.17 30.40
C VAL A 215 19.38 12.10 31.20
N ILE A 216 18.52 11.37 30.46
CA ILE A 216 18.63 9.89 30.31
C ILE A 216 17.87 9.43 29.06
N LYS A 217 18.32 8.33 28.44
CA LYS A 217 17.72 7.73 27.24
C LYS A 217 16.33 7.15 27.51
N ARG A 218 15.40 7.25 26.55
CA ARG A 218 14.41 6.20 26.28
C ARG A 218 14.03 6.10 24.81
N THR A 219 14.31 4.95 24.22
CA THR A 219 13.91 4.55 22.87
C THR A 219 12.39 4.39 22.80
N PHE A 220 11.72 4.92 21.77
CA PHE A 220 10.32 4.56 21.49
C PHE A 220 10.05 4.22 20.02
N GLN A 221 10.11 2.91 19.76
CA GLN A 221 9.18 2.11 18.95
C GLN A 221 8.72 2.63 17.58
N THR A 222 9.18 1.95 16.53
CA THR A 222 8.58 1.93 15.20
C THR A 222 7.23 1.19 15.22
N GLY A 223 6.12 1.92 15.11
CA GLY A 223 4.78 1.34 14.98
C GLY A 223 4.53 0.78 13.58
N THR A 224 4.99 -0.45 13.30
CA THR A 224 4.80 -1.11 12.01
C THR A 224 3.42 -1.75 11.88
N THR A 225 2.60 -1.23 10.97
CA THR A 225 1.39 -1.92 10.49
C THR A 225 1.80 -3.03 9.54
N SER A 226 2.05 -4.24 10.06
CA SER A 226 2.32 -5.41 9.23
C SER A 226 1.02 -5.92 8.60
N LEU A 227 1.09 -6.29 7.33
CA LEU A 227 0.13 -7.21 6.74
C LEU A 227 0.53 -8.64 7.12
N PHE A 228 -0.28 -9.60 6.68
CA PHE A 228 0.03 -11.01 6.76
C PHE A 228 -0.13 -11.58 5.36
N THR A 229 0.93 -12.22 4.85
CA THR A 229 0.96 -12.83 3.53
C THR A 229 0.70 -14.33 3.68
N MET A 230 -0.46 -14.82 3.26
CA MET A 230 -0.67 -16.26 3.12
C MET A 230 0.00 -16.78 1.84
N ARG A 231 0.51 -18.00 1.92
CA ARG A 231 1.05 -18.75 0.78
C ARG A 231 0.24 -20.02 0.59
N LEU A 232 -0.48 -20.11 -0.53
CA LEU A 232 -0.96 -21.38 -1.06
C LEU A 232 0.18 -22.05 -1.83
N CYS A 233 0.27 -23.36 -1.71
CA CYS A 233 0.95 -24.22 -2.68
C CYS A 233 -0.06 -25.19 -3.26
N GLN A 234 -0.22 -25.15 -4.58
CA GLN A 234 -0.93 -26.15 -5.39
C GLN A 234 0.07 -27.17 -5.97
#